data_AF-A0A7G1ICK7-F1
#
_entry.id   AF-A0A7G1ICK7-F1
#
_cell.length_a   1.000
_cell.length_b   1.000
_cell.length_c   1.000
_cell.angle_alpha   90.00
_cell.angle_beta   90.00
_cell.angle_gamma   90.00
#
_symmetry.space_group_name_H-M   'P 1'
#
loop_
_entity.id
_entity.type
_entity.pdbx_description
1 polymer ?
#
loop_
_entity_poly.entity_id
_entity_poly.type
_entity_poly.pdbx_seq_one_letter_code
_entity_poly.pdbx_strand_id
1 'polypeptide(L)'
;MSELSGRGTQQLMKAGPDWSHWPPRVLGHADPTTIGYRAGTHRIISPDQTWQAVQPALERAGITRVADLTWLDDLGIPTVQAVRPASLTLSVSQGKATTYRAAQVSAVMESLENWHVESITPDLLSRSTTDLARELTYDPAELNRPAGSFYHPGAKLDWMIATTLLTGRRTFVPWLATVVNVAVSDSWGPPMFGMDTTGLASGNSYHEATLHGLYEIMERHGMATAAPGSTLFEVPLDDAARSGVPNWSR
;
A
#
# COMPACT_ATOMS: atom_id res chain seq x y z
N MET A 1 54.20 -27.80 16.11
CA MET A 1 53.77 -27.24 17.42
C MET A 1 54.24 -25.79 17.43
N SER A 2 53.45 -24.75 17.56
CA SER A 2 52.02 -24.59 17.82
C SER A 2 51.71 -23.12 17.49
N GLU A 3 50.65 -22.92 16.73
CA GLU A 3 49.65 -21.84 16.76
C GLU A 3 49.89 -20.62 17.67
N LEU A 4 49.58 -19.43 17.16
CA LEU A 4 48.39 -18.69 17.62
C LEU A 4 47.98 -17.64 16.59
N SER A 5 46.89 -17.95 15.88
CA SER A 5 46.12 -17.01 15.08
C SER A 5 45.46 -15.97 15.97
N GLY A 6 45.88 -14.71 15.87
CA GLY A 6 45.10 -13.57 16.35
C GLY A 6 44.06 -13.22 15.29
N ARG A 7 42.89 -13.86 15.36
CA ARG A 7 41.71 -13.57 14.53
C ARG A 7 41.48 -12.05 14.55
N GLY A 8 41.66 -11.42 13.40
CA GLY A 8 41.10 -10.10 13.15
C GLY A 8 39.62 -10.20 13.46
N THR A 9 39.18 -9.38 14.41
CA THR A 9 37.77 -9.13 14.69
C THR A 9 37.17 -8.61 13.39
N GLN A 10 36.70 -9.51 12.52
CA GLN A 10 35.74 -9.19 11.49
C GLN A 10 34.54 -8.66 12.27
N GLN A 11 34.52 -7.34 12.36
CA GLN A 11 33.39 -6.55 12.76
C GLN A 11 32.28 -7.03 11.82
N LEU A 12 31.42 -7.92 12.33
CA LEU A 12 30.15 -8.24 11.72
C LEU A 12 29.45 -6.89 11.56
N MET A 13 29.59 -6.29 10.38
CA MET A 13 28.69 -5.25 9.94
C MET A 13 27.31 -5.87 10.09
N LYS A 14 26.54 -5.39 11.07
CA LYS A 14 25.10 -5.61 11.11
C LYS A 14 24.54 -4.93 9.87
N ALA A 15 24.64 -5.60 8.73
CA ALA A 15 24.10 -5.11 7.47
C ALA A 15 22.59 -5.29 7.57
N GLY A 16 21.91 -4.28 8.11
CA GLY A 16 20.49 -4.11 7.89
C GLY A 16 20.20 -3.89 6.40
N PRO A 17 18.92 -3.81 6.00
CA PRO A 17 18.56 -3.55 4.62
C PRO A 17 19.17 -2.21 4.15
N ASP A 18 19.60 -2.15 2.88
CA ASP A 18 20.03 -0.88 2.29
C ASP A 18 18.84 0.03 2.02
N TRP A 19 18.61 0.97 2.94
CA TRP A 19 17.53 1.95 2.85
C TRP A 19 17.95 3.26 2.18
N SER A 20 19.12 3.33 1.53
CA SER A 20 19.59 4.55 0.86
C SER A 20 18.63 5.08 -0.21
N HIS A 21 17.81 4.19 -0.79
CA HIS A 21 16.78 4.52 -1.76
C HIS A 21 15.39 4.77 -1.15
N TRP A 22 15.26 4.72 0.19
CA TRP A 22 13.99 4.94 0.86
C TRP A 22 13.59 6.42 0.79
N PRO A 23 12.39 6.77 0.30
CA PRO A 23 12.02 8.16 0.15
C PRO A 23 11.80 8.83 1.53
N PRO A 24 12.45 9.98 1.82
CA PRO A 24 12.35 10.66 3.11
C PRO A 24 11.09 11.54 3.24
N ARG A 25 10.04 11.27 2.44
CA ARG A 25 8.86 12.14 2.39
C ARG A 25 7.94 11.88 3.58
N VAL A 26 7.62 12.95 4.30
CA VAL A 26 6.72 12.96 5.44
C VAL A 26 5.77 14.16 5.31
N LEU A 27 4.48 13.93 5.55
CA LEU A 27 3.48 14.98 5.70
C LEU A 27 3.62 15.57 7.11
N GLY A 28 3.86 16.88 7.19
CA GLY A 28 4.14 17.56 8.45
C GLY A 28 5.59 17.38 8.91
N HIS A 29 5.81 17.35 10.22
CA HIS A 29 7.15 17.42 10.85
C HIS A 29 7.37 16.34 11.92
N ALA A 30 6.48 15.34 11.99
CA ALA A 30 6.61 14.26 12.95
C ALA A 30 7.77 13.32 12.59
N ASP A 31 8.34 12.68 13.61
CA ASP A 31 9.26 11.56 13.41
C ASP A 31 8.49 10.40 12.74
N PRO A 32 8.87 9.98 11.51
CA PRO A 32 8.14 8.96 10.78
C PRO A 32 8.25 7.56 11.40
N THR A 33 9.11 7.37 12.40
CA THR A 33 9.29 6.10 13.12
C THR A 33 8.53 6.02 14.45
N THR A 34 7.88 7.11 14.85
CA THR A 34 7.16 7.20 16.13
C THR A 34 5.65 7.35 15.90
N ILE A 35 4.87 6.48 16.55
CA ILE A 35 3.40 6.54 16.48
C ILE A 35 2.88 7.63 17.43
N GLY A 36 2.38 8.73 16.85
CA GLY A 36 1.82 9.88 17.56
C GLY A 36 0.30 9.83 17.77
N TYR A 37 -0.43 8.95 17.07
CA TYR A 37 -1.88 8.81 17.15
C TYR A 37 -2.28 7.33 17.15
N ARG A 38 -3.16 6.93 18.10
CA ARG A 38 -3.53 5.52 18.34
C ARG A 38 -5.04 5.25 18.38
N ALA A 39 -5.87 6.28 18.32
CA ALA A 39 -7.31 6.12 18.45
C ALA A 39 -7.91 5.59 17.14
N GLY A 40 -8.34 4.33 17.11
CA GLY A 40 -8.91 3.66 15.94
C GLY A 40 -7.91 3.30 14.83
N THR A 41 -6.76 3.97 14.75
CA THR A 41 -5.67 3.68 13.81
C THR A 41 -4.34 4.03 14.46
N HIS A 42 -3.26 3.45 13.94
CA HIS A 42 -1.89 3.73 14.34
C HIS A 42 -1.24 4.66 13.30
N ARG A 43 -1.03 5.94 13.65
CA ARG A 43 -0.45 6.96 12.75
C ARG A 43 0.59 7.85 13.44
N ILE A 44 1.45 8.52 12.69
CA ILE A 44 2.50 9.43 13.17
C ILE A 44 1.96 10.82 13.54
N ILE A 45 0.83 11.22 12.96
CA ILE A 45 0.11 12.47 13.24
C ILE A 45 -1.39 12.21 13.35
N SER A 46 -2.14 13.18 13.92
CA SER A 46 -3.58 13.07 14.07
C SER A 46 -4.33 13.23 12.74
N PRO A 47 -5.59 12.73 12.63
CA PRO A 47 -6.43 12.98 11.47
C PRO A 47 -6.61 14.46 11.12
N ASP A 48 -6.71 15.36 12.11
CA ASP A 48 -6.81 16.80 11.84
C ASP A 48 -5.53 17.36 11.20
N GLN A 49 -4.36 16.89 11.65
CA GLN A 49 -3.08 17.28 11.06
C GLN A 49 -2.93 16.72 9.63
N THR A 50 -3.29 15.44 9.42
CA THR A 50 -3.32 14.85 8.07
C THR A 50 -4.26 15.63 7.16
N TRP A 51 -5.47 15.94 7.62
CA TRP A 51 -6.45 16.71 6.85
C TRP A 51 -5.89 18.05 6.38
N GLN A 52 -5.29 18.83 7.29
CA GLN A 52 -4.64 20.09 6.94
C GLN A 52 -3.50 19.91 5.92
N ALA A 53 -2.71 18.86 6.06
CA ALA A 53 -1.58 18.58 5.16
C ALA A 53 -2.03 18.18 3.75
N VAL A 54 -3.13 17.45 3.61
CA VAL A 54 -3.60 16.97 2.31
C VAL A 54 -4.52 17.94 1.60
N GLN A 55 -5.17 18.86 2.32
CA GLN A 55 -6.13 19.82 1.76
C GLN A 55 -5.63 20.56 0.48
N PRO A 56 -4.37 21.02 0.40
CA PRO A 56 -3.85 21.66 -0.81
C PRO A 56 -3.74 20.73 -2.04
N ALA A 57 -3.75 19.41 -1.85
CA ALA A 57 -3.64 18.44 -2.93
C ALA A 57 -5.01 18.06 -3.56
N LEU A 58 -6.14 18.36 -2.90
CA LEU A 58 -7.47 17.91 -3.33
C LEU A 58 -7.82 18.43 -4.72
N GLU A 59 -7.63 19.73 -4.97
CA GLU A 59 -7.94 20.36 -6.26
C GLU A 59 -7.11 19.75 -7.39
N ARG A 60 -5.79 19.62 -7.18
CA ARG A 60 -4.88 19.00 -8.15
C ARG A 60 -5.23 17.54 -8.41
N ALA A 61 -5.70 16.83 -7.40
CA ALA A 61 -6.17 15.46 -7.53
C ALA A 61 -7.60 15.37 -8.08
N GLY A 62 -8.27 16.49 -8.43
CA GLY A 62 -9.63 16.49 -8.96
C GLY A 62 -10.71 16.06 -7.97
N ILE A 63 -10.44 16.09 -6.67
CA ILE A 63 -11.43 15.80 -5.63
C ILE A 63 -12.37 17.00 -5.51
N THR A 64 -13.59 16.85 -6.03
CA THR A 64 -14.58 17.93 -6.11
C THR A 64 -15.48 18.02 -4.89
N ARG A 65 -15.67 16.89 -4.19
CA ARG A 65 -16.57 16.78 -3.04
C ARG A 65 -16.05 15.77 -2.02
N VAL A 66 -16.27 16.07 -0.75
CA VAL A 66 -16.12 15.15 0.38
C VAL A 66 -17.42 15.21 1.17
N ALA A 67 -18.24 14.16 1.08
CA ALA A 67 -19.62 14.15 1.55
C ALA A 67 -19.84 13.15 2.69
N ASP A 68 -20.58 13.56 3.71
CA ASP A 68 -21.03 12.68 4.80
C ASP A 68 -22.17 11.79 4.32
N LEU A 69 -21.99 10.47 4.48
CA LEU A 69 -22.97 9.44 4.15
C LEU A 69 -23.48 8.72 5.41
N THR A 70 -23.07 9.13 6.61
CA THR A 70 -23.40 8.46 7.88
C THR A 70 -24.90 8.25 8.05
N TRP A 71 -25.71 9.21 7.61
CA TRP A 71 -27.17 9.19 7.73
C TRP A 71 -27.88 8.28 6.72
N LEU A 72 -27.14 7.55 5.89
CA LEU A 72 -27.69 6.53 5.00
C LEU A 72 -27.80 5.16 5.68
N ASP A 73 -27.28 5.01 6.90
CA ASP A 73 -27.50 3.85 7.77
C ASP A 73 -27.99 4.25 9.17
N ASP A 74 -28.38 3.25 9.97
CA ASP A 74 -28.81 3.41 11.36
C ASP A 74 -27.71 3.01 12.37
N LEU A 75 -26.47 2.75 11.92
CA LEU A 75 -25.35 2.37 12.78
C LEU A 75 -24.70 3.58 13.44
N GLY A 76 -24.79 4.75 12.81
CA GLY A 76 -24.19 5.99 13.31
C GLY A 76 -22.66 6.01 13.24
N ILE A 77 -22.06 5.10 12.48
CA ILE A 77 -20.60 5.04 12.29
C ILE A 77 -20.22 6.04 11.19
N PRO A 78 -19.32 7.02 11.48
CA PRO A 78 -18.90 8.00 10.50
C PRO A 78 -18.44 7.36 9.18
N THR A 79 -19.19 7.65 8.12
CA THR A 79 -18.94 7.16 6.76
C THR A 79 -18.94 8.34 5.80
N VAL A 80 -17.86 8.51 5.05
CA VAL A 80 -17.63 9.67 4.18
C VAL A 80 -17.23 9.20 2.79
N GLN A 81 -17.65 9.92 1.75
CA GLN A 81 -17.26 9.69 0.37
C GLN A 81 -16.44 10.86 -0.17
N ALA A 82 -15.30 10.58 -0.82
CA ALA A 82 -14.57 11.52 -1.66
C ALA A 82 -14.92 11.27 -3.14
N VAL A 83 -15.17 12.33 -3.92
CA VAL A 83 -15.63 12.25 -5.31
C VAL A 83 -14.61 12.88 -6.26
N ARG A 84 -14.06 12.07 -7.16
CA ARG A 84 -13.19 12.45 -8.28
C ARG A 84 -13.85 12.09 -9.63
N PRO A 85 -14.67 12.99 -10.22
CA PRO A 85 -15.48 12.66 -11.41
C PRO A 85 -14.66 12.20 -12.62
N ALA A 86 -13.45 12.76 -12.81
CA ALA A 86 -12.56 12.44 -13.93
C ALA A 86 -11.52 11.35 -13.59
N SER A 87 -11.80 10.50 -12.59
CA SER A 87 -10.98 9.35 -12.24
C SER A 87 -10.87 8.35 -13.41
N LEU A 88 -9.69 7.78 -13.61
CA LEU A 88 -9.49 6.71 -14.61
C LEU A 88 -9.85 5.32 -14.06
N THR A 89 -10.16 5.22 -12.77
CA THR A 89 -10.60 4.00 -12.09
C THR A 89 -12.00 4.18 -11.50
N LEU A 90 -12.11 4.38 -10.19
CA LEU A 90 -13.35 4.65 -9.47
C LEU A 90 -13.51 6.14 -9.23
N SER A 91 -14.69 6.68 -9.54
CA SER A 91 -14.98 8.10 -9.29
C SER A 91 -15.25 8.42 -7.82
N VAL A 92 -15.41 7.41 -6.96
CA VAL A 92 -15.72 7.58 -5.55
C VAL A 92 -14.88 6.66 -4.68
N SER A 93 -14.35 7.22 -3.59
CA SER A 93 -13.61 6.50 -2.53
C SER A 93 -14.35 6.64 -1.20
N GLN A 94 -14.31 5.61 -0.35
CA GLN A 94 -15.12 5.54 0.88
C GLN A 94 -14.22 5.50 2.12
N GLY A 95 -14.42 6.45 3.01
CA GLY A 95 -13.75 6.49 4.31
C GLY A 95 -14.69 6.13 5.43
N LYS A 96 -14.22 5.27 6.34
CA LYS A 96 -14.95 4.89 7.55
C LYS A 96 -14.02 4.98 8.75
N ALA A 97 -14.50 5.52 9.85
CA ALA A 97 -13.72 5.59 11.08
C ALA A 97 -14.59 5.83 12.31
N THR A 98 -13.98 5.75 13.49
CA THR A 98 -14.62 6.06 14.79
C THR A 98 -14.91 7.54 14.98
N THR A 99 -14.34 8.43 14.16
CA THR A 99 -14.59 9.88 14.20
C THR A 99 -14.80 10.42 12.79
N TYR A 100 -15.58 11.49 12.67
CA TYR A 100 -15.86 12.12 11.38
C TYR A 100 -14.60 12.58 10.65
N ARG A 101 -13.67 13.23 11.34
CA ARG A 101 -12.40 13.69 10.73
C ARG A 101 -11.58 12.53 10.18
N ALA A 102 -11.47 11.43 10.92
CA ALA A 102 -10.75 10.24 10.47
C ALA A 102 -11.42 9.59 9.25
N ALA A 103 -12.75 9.59 9.18
CA ALA A 103 -13.48 9.10 8.01
C ALA A 103 -13.22 10.00 6.78
N GLN A 104 -13.20 11.32 6.95
CA GLN A 104 -12.84 12.25 5.86
C GLN A 104 -11.41 12.01 5.35
N VAL A 105 -10.45 11.85 6.28
CA VAL A 105 -9.07 11.53 5.91
C VAL A 105 -8.99 10.19 5.19
N SER A 106 -9.67 9.15 5.67
CA SER A 106 -9.69 7.84 5.02
C SER A 106 -10.18 7.94 3.58
N ALA A 107 -11.30 8.63 3.34
CA ALA A 107 -11.89 8.77 2.00
C ALA A 107 -10.96 9.55 1.05
N VAL A 108 -10.37 10.65 1.54
CA VAL A 108 -9.46 11.48 0.74
C VAL A 108 -8.13 10.77 0.47
N MET A 109 -7.56 10.07 1.45
CA MET A 109 -6.30 9.35 1.29
C MET A 109 -6.43 8.19 0.29
N GLU A 110 -7.52 7.41 0.36
CA GLU A 110 -7.82 6.40 -0.66
C GLU A 110 -8.02 7.02 -2.06
N SER A 111 -8.69 8.17 -2.15
CA SER A 111 -8.80 8.88 -3.43
C SER A 111 -7.43 9.33 -3.95
N LEU A 112 -6.59 9.92 -3.09
CA LEU A 112 -5.24 10.36 -3.45
C LEU A 112 -4.34 9.20 -3.87
N GLU A 113 -4.48 8.05 -3.22
CA GLU A 113 -3.80 6.82 -3.59
C GLU A 113 -4.14 6.38 -5.02
N ASN A 114 -5.44 6.30 -5.34
CA ASN A 114 -5.90 6.01 -6.70
C ASN A 114 -5.41 7.09 -7.70
N TRP A 115 -5.39 8.36 -7.31
CA TRP A 115 -4.88 9.42 -8.18
C TRP A 115 -3.40 9.23 -8.52
N HIS A 116 -2.58 8.79 -7.55
CA HIS A 116 -1.16 8.55 -7.78
C HIS A 116 -0.94 7.40 -8.75
N VAL A 117 -1.65 6.27 -8.60
CA VAL A 117 -1.48 5.11 -9.51
C VAL A 117 -1.97 5.41 -10.94
N GLU A 118 -2.96 6.28 -11.08
CA GLU A 118 -3.47 6.75 -12.38
C GLU A 118 -2.53 7.74 -13.08
N SER A 119 -1.73 8.48 -12.31
CA SER A 119 -0.94 9.63 -12.81
C SER A 119 0.56 9.37 -12.86
N ILE A 120 1.00 8.10 -12.78
CA ILE A 120 2.42 7.76 -12.83
C ILE A 120 2.97 8.00 -14.23
N THR A 121 4.08 8.73 -14.33
CA THR A 121 4.94 8.76 -15.52
C THR A 121 6.22 7.99 -15.19
N PRO A 122 6.26 6.67 -15.42
CA PRO A 122 7.38 5.85 -14.98
C PRO A 122 8.57 5.91 -15.95
N ASP A 123 9.77 5.80 -15.41
CA ASP A 123 10.96 5.45 -16.20
C ASP A 123 10.92 3.94 -16.47
N LEU A 124 10.67 3.58 -17.73
CA LEU A 124 10.48 2.18 -18.14
C LEU A 124 11.70 1.61 -18.84
N LEU A 125 12.04 0.38 -18.49
CA LEU A 125 13.05 -0.44 -19.17
C LEU A 125 12.34 -1.58 -19.90
N SER A 126 12.38 -1.62 -21.24
CA SER A 126 11.79 -2.71 -22.03
C SER A 126 12.78 -3.87 -22.19
N ARG A 127 12.56 -5.00 -21.51
CA ARG A 127 13.39 -6.22 -21.58
C ARG A 127 12.57 -7.50 -21.36
N SER A 128 13.10 -8.65 -21.76
CA SER A 128 12.52 -9.93 -21.34
C SER A 128 12.92 -10.27 -19.90
N THR A 129 12.16 -11.15 -19.24
CA THR A 129 12.56 -11.69 -17.91
C THR A 129 13.89 -12.41 -18.01
N THR A 130 14.14 -13.16 -19.09
CA THR A 130 15.42 -13.86 -19.31
C THR A 130 16.61 -12.89 -19.35
N ASP A 131 16.43 -11.70 -19.93
CA ASP A 131 17.49 -10.68 -19.99
C ASP A 131 17.77 -10.00 -18.63
N LEU A 132 16.83 -10.09 -17.68
CA LEU A 132 16.90 -9.49 -16.34
C LEU A 132 17.08 -10.53 -15.21
N ALA A 133 17.34 -11.80 -15.56
CA ALA A 133 17.33 -12.89 -14.60
C ALA A 133 18.35 -12.74 -13.46
N ARG A 134 19.42 -11.96 -13.64
CA ARG A 134 20.45 -11.72 -12.62
C ARG A 134 20.08 -10.58 -11.67
N GLU A 135 19.19 -9.69 -12.09
CA GLU A 135 18.75 -8.50 -11.38
C GLU A 135 17.42 -8.72 -10.63
N LEU A 136 16.65 -9.72 -11.05
CA LEU A 136 15.41 -10.09 -10.40
C LEU A 136 15.67 -10.85 -9.09
N THR A 137 14.85 -10.53 -8.08
CA THR A 137 14.94 -11.11 -6.73
C THR A 137 13.81 -12.10 -6.44
N TYR A 138 12.94 -12.34 -7.43
CA TYR A 138 11.77 -13.21 -7.39
C TYR A 138 11.49 -13.71 -8.83
N ASP A 139 10.66 -14.74 -8.96
CA ASP A 139 10.18 -15.20 -10.26
C ASP A 139 8.90 -14.45 -10.66
N PRO A 140 8.87 -13.66 -11.75
CA PRO A 140 7.66 -12.98 -12.18
C PRO A 140 6.50 -13.92 -12.55
N ALA A 141 6.76 -15.21 -12.76
CA ALA A 141 5.70 -16.21 -12.95
C ALA A 141 4.79 -16.40 -11.71
N GLU A 142 5.28 -16.02 -10.52
CA GLU A 142 4.58 -16.08 -9.24
C GLU A 142 3.67 -14.87 -8.97
N LEU A 143 3.77 -13.82 -9.79
CA LEU A 143 2.86 -12.67 -9.70
C LEU A 143 1.43 -13.09 -10.07
N ASN A 144 0.44 -12.29 -9.64
CA ASN A 144 -0.96 -12.49 -10.02
C ASN A 144 -1.09 -12.48 -11.56
N ARG A 145 -1.65 -13.54 -12.13
CA ARG A 145 -1.84 -13.70 -13.57
C ARG A 145 -3.29 -14.07 -13.86
N PRO A 146 -3.97 -13.38 -14.79
CA PRO A 146 -5.32 -13.73 -15.16
C PRO A 146 -5.34 -15.07 -15.90
N ALA A 147 -6.50 -15.72 -15.91
CA ALA A 147 -6.72 -16.89 -16.76
C ALA A 147 -6.40 -16.55 -18.22
N GLY A 148 -5.59 -17.39 -18.87
CA GLY A 148 -5.13 -17.14 -20.23
C GLY A 148 -4.01 -16.09 -20.36
N SER A 149 -3.28 -15.79 -19.26
CA SER A 149 -2.08 -14.95 -19.31
C SER A 149 -1.09 -15.42 -20.38
N PHE A 150 -0.58 -14.47 -21.16
CA PHE A 150 0.45 -14.69 -22.19
C PHE A 150 1.87 -14.54 -21.65
N TYR A 151 2.03 -14.36 -20.35
CA TYR A 151 3.35 -14.22 -19.74
C TYR A 151 4.20 -15.48 -19.96
N HIS A 152 5.42 -15.28 -20.47
CA HIS A 152 6.49 -16.27 -20.47
C HIS A 152 7.83 -15.53 -20.34
N PRO A 153 8.94 -16.18 -19.90
CA PRO A 153 10.18 -15.47 -19.59
C PRO A 153 10.84 -14.72 -20.77
N GLY A 154 10.53 -15.13 -22.00
CA GLY A 154 11.00 -14.48 -23.22
C GLY A 154 10.11 -13.33 -23.72
N ALA A 155 8.95 -13.11 -23.11
CA ALA A 155 8.08 -11.99 -23.46
C ALA A 155 8.77 -10.68 -23.06
N LYS A 156 8.77 -9.69 -23.96
CA LYS A 156 9.24 -8.35 -23.63
C LYS A 156 8.20 -7.66 -22.76
N LEU A 157 8.65 -7.13 -21.63
CA LEU A 157 7.85 -6.38 -20.69
C LEU A 157 8.50 -5.03 -20.44
N ASP A 158 7.69 -4.05 -20.09
CA ASP A 158 8.15 -2.79 -19.52
C ASP A 158 8.33 -2.96 -18.02
N TRP A 159 9.51 -2.60 -17.53
CA TRP A 159 9.90 -2.77 -16.14
C TRP A 159 10.11 -1.42 -15.46
N MET A 160 9.61 -1.30 -14.22
CA MET A 160 9.96 -0.24 -13.30
C MET A 160 10.99 -0.73 -12.30
N ILE A 161 11.79 0.18 -11.76
CA ILE A 161 12.72 -0.16 -10.68
C ILE A 161 11.98 -0.18 -9.34
N ALA A 162 12.15 -1.26 -8.59
CA ALA A 162 11.59 -1.46 -7.26
C ALA A 162 12.70 -1.67 -6.22
N THR A 163 12.35 -1.58 -4.94
CA THR A 163 13.24 -1.87 -3.81
C THR A 163 12.60 -2.94 -2.93
N THR A 164 13.34 -4.01 -2.66
CA THR A 164 12.87 -5.06 -1.75
C THR A 164 12.86 -4.55 -0.31
N LEU A 165 11.77 -4.80 0.41
CA LEU A 165 11.60 -4.34 1.80
C LEU A 165 12.57 -5.03 2.78
N LEU A 166 12.75 -6.34 2.68
CA LEU A 166 13.58 -7.06 3.66
C LEU A 166 15.08 -6.88 3.47
N THR A 167 15.53 -6.55 2.26
CA THR A 167 16.97 -6.48 1.96
C THR A 167 17.43 -5.12 1.46
N GLY A 168 16.51 -4.22 1.09
CA GLY A 168 16.86 -2.91 0.51
C GLY A 168 17.45 -3.01 -0.90
N ARG A 169 17.58 -4.22 -1.46
CA ARG A 169 18.12 -4.43 -2.81
C ARG A 169 17.17 -3.88 -3.86
N ARG A 170 17.73 -3.19 -4.85
CA ARG A 170 17.02 -2.81 -6.07
C ARG A 170 16.72 -4.05 -6.90
N THR A 171 15.55 -4.04 -7.51
CA THR A 171 15.08 -5.08 -8.43
C THR A 171 14.16 -4.43 -9.46
N PHE A 172 13.49 -5.22 -10.29
CA PHE A 172 12.55 -4.74 -11.28
C PHE A 172 11.17 -5.36 -11.07
N VAL A 173 10.13 -4.59 -11.35
CA VAL A 173 8.74 -5.05 -11.34
C VAL A 173 8.08 -4.76 -12.69
N PRO A 174 7.30 -5.70 -13.27
CA PRO A 174 6.57 -5.42 -14.49
C PRO A 174 5.63 -4.24 -14.26
N TRP A 175 5.68 -3.23 -15.13
CA TRP A 175 4.82 -2.05 -15.06
C TRP A 175 3.33 -2.44 -15.01
N LEU A 176 2.94 -3.40 -15.84
CA LEU A 176 1.59 -3.95 -15.90
C LEU A 176 1.12 -4.63 -14.61
N ALA A 177 2.02 -5.00 -13.69
CA ALA A 177 1.68 -5.54 -12.38
C ALA A 177 1.52 -4.45 -11.29
N THR A 178 1.78 -3.18 -11.62
CA THR A 178 1.75 -2.06 -10.67
C THR A 178 0.75 -0.96 -11.04
N VAL A 179 0.33 -0.91 -12.29
CA VAL A 179 -0.60 0.11 -12.79
C VAL A 179 -2.04 -0.35 -12.60
N VAL A 180 -2.89 0.57 -12.16
CA VAL A 180 -4.34 0.40 -12.10
C VAL A 180 -4.94 1.47 -13.01
N ASN A 181 -5.33 1.06 -14.22
CA ASN A 181 -5.93 1.95 -15.20
C ASN A 181 -6.93 1.17 -16.05
N VAL A 182 -8.21 1.49 -15.90
CA VAL A 182 -9.31 0.84 -16.65
C VAL A 182 -9.80 1.70 -17.82
N ALA A 183 -9.06 2.75 -18.18
CA ALA A 183 -9.37 3.56 -19.34
C ALA A 183 -9.31 2.72 -20.63
N VAL A 184 -10.28 2.94 -21.51
CA VAL A 184 -10.28 2.31 -22.83
C VAL A 184 -9.15 2.90 -23.67
N SER A 185 -8.31 2.03 -24.22
CA SER A 185 -7.24 2.38 -25.15
C SER A 185 -7.55 1.79 -26.53
N ASP A 186 -7.23 2.52 -27.59
CA ASP A 186 -7.28 2.04 -28.98
C ASP A 186 -6.09 1.12 -29.33
N SER A 187 -5.29 0.74 -28.34
CA SER A 187 -4.22 -0.23 -28.47
C SER A 187 -4.60 -1.57 -27.83
N TRP A 188 -4.26 -2.66 -28.52
CA TRP A 188 -4.36 -4.00 -27.94
C TRP A 188 -3.04 -4.37 -27.25
N GLY A 189 -3.14 -4.90 -26.03
CA GLY A 189 -2.05 -5.54 -25.31
C GLY A 189 -2.47 -6.91 -24.80
N PRO A 190 -1.62 -7.94 -24.88
CA PRO A 190 -1.94 -9.25 -24.33
C PRO A 190 -2.05 -9.17 -22.80
N PRO A 191 -2.99 -9.91 -22.16
CA PRO A 191 -3.06 -9.95 -20.72
C PRO A 191 -1.82 -10.65 -20.16
N MET A 192 -0.95 -9.89 -19.47
CA MET A 192 0.27 -10.43 -18.85
C MET A 192 0.06 -10.72 -17.36
N PHE A 193 -0.38 -9.71 -16.60
CA PHE A 193 -0.56 -9.76 -15.15
C PHE A 193 -1.96 -9.29 -14.76
N GLY A 194 -2.39 -9.70 -13.57
CA GLY A 194 -3.66 -9.28 -13.00
C GLY A 194 -3.58 -7.83 -12.54
N MET A 195 -4.67 -7.09 -12.70
CA MET A 195 -4.80 -5.74 -12.15
C MET A 195 -5.66 -5.81 -10.90
N ASP A 196 -5.10 -5.39 -9.78
CA ASP A 196 -5.81 -5.20 -8.53
C ASP A 196 -5.12 -4.10 -7.71
N THR A 197 -5.77 -3.64 -6.65
CA THR A 197 -5.25 -2.60 -5.76
C THR A 197 -4.57 -3.17 -4.52
N THR A 198 -4.26 -4.48 -4.50
CA THR A 198 -3.74 -5.15 -3.31
C THR A 198 -2.39 -4.57 -2.90
N GLY A 199 -2.33 -4.01 -1.70
CA GLY A 199 -1.12 -3.44 -1.14
C GLY A 199 -0.74 -2.07 -1.72
N LEU A 200 -1.61 -1.49 -2.56
CA LEU A 200 -1.57 -0.06 -2.84
C LEU A 200 -1.97 0.67 -1.56
N ALA A 201 -1.20 1.69 -1.17
CA ALA A 201 -1.41 2.36 0.10
C ALA A 201 -0.87 3.78 0.10
N SER A 202 -1.58 4.66 0.79
CA SER A 202 -1.13 6.00 1.15
C SER A 202 -0.90 6.14 2.67
N GLY A 203 -0.12 7.15 3.04
CA GLY A 203 0.20 7.43 4.44
C GLY A 203 0.87 8.79 4.60
N ASN A 204 0.98 9.25 5.84
CA ASN A 204 1.70 10.48 6.18
C ASN A 204 3.21 10.32 6.04
N SER A 205 3.72 9.11 5.87
CA SER A 205 5.11 8.84 5.49
C SER A 205 5.18 7.59 4.63
N TYR A 206 6.31 7.36 3.97
CA TYR A 206 6.57 6.09 3.28
C TYR A 206 6.54 4.90 4.23
N HIS A 207 6.91 5.07 5.51
CA HIS A 207 6.80 4.00 6.51
C HIS A 207 5.34 3.65 6.79
N GLU A 208 4.48 4.64 6.98
CA GLU A 208 3.05 4.39 7.17
C GLU A 208 2.39 3.76 5.95
N ALA A 209 2.64 4.32 4.76
CA ALA A 209 2.09 3.80 3.52
C ALA A 209 2.53 2.35 3.31
N THR A 210 3.81 2.05 3.51
CA THR A 210 4.32 0.70 3.32
C THR A 210 3.78 -0.29 4.35
N LEU A 211 3.70 0.10 5.62
CA LEU A 211 3.07 -0.76 6.65
C LEU A 211 1.60 -1.02 6.33
N HIS A 212 0.86 0.00 5.90
CA HIS A 212 -0.54 -0.15 5.52
C HIS A 212 -0.71 -1.12 4.34
N GLY A 213 0.09 -0.96 3.28
CA GLY A 213 0.06 -1.86 2.13
C GLY A 213 0.44 -3.30 2.50
N LEU A 214 1.42 -3.50 3.38
CA LEU A 214 1.78 -4.82 3.89
C LEU A 214 0.64 -5.46 4.70
N TYR A 215 -0.03 -4.69 5.56
CA TYR A 215 -1.17 -5.21 6.32
C TYR A 215 -2.35 -5.57 5.42
N GLU A 216 -2.63 -4.80 4.38
CA GLU A 216 -3.66 -5.15 3.41
C GLU A 216 -3.33 -6.46 2.67
N ILE A 217 -2.07 -6.65 2.27
CA ILE A 217 -1.63 -7.93 1.65
C ILE A 217 -1.86 -9.10 2.61
N MET A 218 -1.50 -8.94 3.89
CA MET A 218 -1.70 -9.96 4.91
C MET A 218 -3.18 -10.24 5.16
N GLU A 219 -4.02 -9.19 5.21
CA GLU A 219 -5.46 -9.30 5.36
C GLU A 219 -6.08 -10.11 4.22
N ARG A 220 -5.80 -9.71 2.96
CA ARG A 220 -6.33 -10.41 1.78
C ARG A 220 -5.86 -11.86 1.71
N HIS A 221 -4.60 -12.14 2.06
CA HIS A 221 -4.10 -13.50 2.14
C HIS A 221 -4.83 -14.31 3.22
N GLY A 222 -5.02 -13.73 4.41
CA GLY A 222 -5.77 -14.35 5.50
C GLY A 222 -7.21 -14.66 5.12
N MET A 223 -7.90 -13.74 4.44
CA MET A 223 -9.26 -13.96 3.94
C MET A 223 -9.31 -15.04 2.86
N ALA A 224 -8.37 -15.05 1.92
CA ALA A 224 -8.34 -16.01 0.82
C ALA A 224 -8.02 -17.44 1.28
N THR A 225 -7.27 -17.59 2.36
CA THR A 225 -6.85 -18.89 2.92
C THR A 225 -7.65 -19.31 4.17
N ALA A 226 -8.66 -18.51 4.53
CA ALA A 226 -9.50 -18.72 5.70
C ALA A 226 -10.20 -20.09 5.67
N ALA A 227 -10.08 -20.83 6.75
CA ALA A 227 -10.73 -22.12 6.95
C ALA A 227 -11.63 -22.06 8.21
N PRO A 228 -12.95 -22.30 8.08
CA PRO A 228 -13.87 -22.29 9.21
C PRO A 228 -13.41 -23.21 10.35
N GLY A 229 -13.42 -22.70 11.58
CA GLY A 229 -13.03 -23.44 12.78
C GLY A 229 -11.52 -23.65 12.95
N SER A 230 -10.69 -23.12 12.06
CA SER A 230 -9.22 -23.17 12.16
C SER A 230 -8.63 -21.76 12.16
N THR A 231 -8.63 -21.09 11.00
CA THR A 231 -8.12 -19.71 10.86
C THR A 231 -9.25 -18.68 10.83
N LEU A 232 -10.48 -19.11 10.56
CA LEU A 232 -11.69 -18.31 10.71
C LEU A 232 -12.50 -18.83 11.90
N PHE A 233 -12.44 -18.10 13.00
CA PHE A 233 -13.13 -18.42 14.25
C PHE A 233 -13.71 -17.17 14.89
N GLU A 234 -14.70 -17.37 15.75
CA GLU A 234 -15.34 -16.30 16.50
C GLU A 234 -14.36 -15.70 17.52
N VAL A 235 -14.27 -14.38 17.57
CA VAL A 235 -13.51 -13.65 18.57
C VAL A 235 -14.52 -12.96 19.50
N PRO A 236 -14.57 -13.32 20.80
CA PRO A 236 -15.45 -12.66 21.75
C PRO A 236 -15.17 -11.16 21.84
N LEU A 237 -16.22 -10.34 21.88
CA LEU A 237 -16.08 -8.88 21.93
C LEU A 237 -15.31 -8.41 23.17
N ASP A 238 -15.41 -9.12 24.30
CA ASP A 238 -14.67 -8.81 25.51
C ASP A 238 -13.15 -8.99 25.33
N ASP A 239 -12.72 -9.95 24.50
CA ASP A 239 -11.31 -10.16 24.18
C ASP A 239 -10.80 -9.06 23.24
N ALA A 240 -11.64 -8.61 22.30
CA ALA A 240 -11.33 -7.47 21.43
C ALA A 240 -11.31 -6.13 22.19
N ALA A 241 -12.13 -5.97 23.23
CA ALA A 241 -12.14 -4.77 24.07
C ALA A 241 -10.89 -4.67 24.96
N ARG A 242 -10.41 -5.82 25.48
CA ARG A 242 -9.22 -5.90 26.36
C ARG A 242 -7.90 -5.56 25.65
N SER A 243 -7.86 -5.57 24.31
CA SER A 243 -6.67 -5.15 23.54
C SER A 243 -6.49 -3.64 23.44
N GLY A 244 -7.24 -2.82 24.19
CA GLY A 244 -7.01 -1.38 24.35
C GLY A 244 -7.91 -0.47 23.52
N VAL A 245 -9.08 -0.94 23.09
CA VAL A 245 -10.10 -0.07 22.48
C VAL A 245 -10.89 0.62 23.60
N PRO A 246 -11.10 1.96 23.57
CA PRO A 246 -11.89 2.63 24.60
C PRO A 246 -13.30 2.02 24.68
N ASN A 247 -13.76 1.74 25.90
CA ASN A 247 -15.10 1.21 26.17
C ASN A 247 -16.18 2.01 25.42
N TRP A 248 -16.87 1.35 24.50
CA TRP A 248 -18.12 1.84 23.93
C TRP A 248 -19.23 1.54 24.93
N SER A 249 -19.47 2.44 25.89
CA SER A 249 -20.67 2.37 26.71
C SER A 249 -21.90 2.76 25.88
N ARG A 250 -22.91 1.88 25.93
CA ARG A 250 -24.23 2.02 25.32
C ARG A 250 -24.94 3.34 25.62
#